data_AF-A0A2E1D1D1-F1
#
_entry.id   AF-A0A2E1D1D1-F1
#
_cell.length_a   1.000
_cell.length_b   1.000
_cell.length_c   1.000
_cell.angle_alpha   90.00
_cell.angle_beta   90.00
_cell.angle_gamma   90.00
#
_symmetry.space_group_name_H-M   'P 1'
#
loop_
_entity.id
_entity.type
_entity.pdbx_description
1 polymer ?
#
loop_
_entity_poly.entity_id
_entity_poly.type
_entity_poly.pdbx_seq_one_letter_code
_entity_poly.pdbx_strand_id
1 'polypeptide(L)' 'MCDSILPILHLIVSNTTGLRGFIGIDFILKENSQISIIEINPRLTCSYIGLSKYNKDNTAVKILNSFEIKNLV' A
#
# COMPACT_ATOMS: atom_id res chain seq x y z
N MET A 1 7.68 7.30 12.82
CA MET A 1 6.77 7.47 11.67
C MET A 1 6.02 6.19 11.30
N CYS A 2 6.69 5.03 11.21
CA CYS A 2 6.03 3.78 10.80
C CYS A 2 4.95 3.29 11.80
N ASP A 3 5.18 3.47 13.10
CA ASP A 3 4.27 2.90 14.11
C ASP A 3 2.93 3.65 14.21
N SER A 4 2.92 4.95 13.90
CA SER A 4 1.71 5.79 14.02
C SER A 4 0.71 5.60 12.89
N ILE A 5 1.12 5.08 11.72
CA ILE A 5 0.22 4.84 10.58
C ILE A 5 -0.45 3.45 10.67
N LEU A 6 0.17 2.48 11.35
CA LEU A 6 -0.28 1.09 11.38
C LEU A 6 -1.73 0.91 11.88
N PRO A 7 -2.20 1.57 12.96
CA PRO A 7 -3.60 1.47 13.39
C PRO A 7 -4.59 1.95 12.32
N ILE A 8 -4.21 2.97 11.56
CA ILE A 8 -5.04 3.54 10.49
C ILE A 8 -5.09 2.61 9.29
N LEU A 9 -3.97 1.98 8.92
CA LEU A 9 -3.96 0.96 7.87
C LEU A 9 -4.86 -0.22 8.23
N HIS A 10 -4.83 -0.68 9.48
CA HIS A 10 -5.75 -1.73 9.95
C HIS A 10 -7.22 -1.30 9.85
N LEU A 11 -7.54 -0.06 10.20
CA LEU A 11 -8.90 0.46 10.07
C LEU A 11 -9.35 0.49 8.60
N ILE A 12 -8.51 0.98 7.70
CA ILE A 12 -8.80 1.04 6.26
C ILE A 12 -9.06 -0.35 5.70
N VAL A 13 -8.16 -1.31 5.96
CA VAL A 13 -8.26 -2.67 5.43
C VAL A 13 -9.45 -3.42 6.02
N SER A 14 -9.76 -3.22 7.31
CA SER A 14 -10.89 -3.90 7.95
C SER A 14 -12.27 -3.35 7.53
N ASN A 15 -12.35 -2.09 7.10
CA ASN A 15 -13.61 -1.45 6.71
C ASN A 15 -13.81 -1.31 5.19
N THR A 16 -12.81 -1.66 4.38
CA THR A 16 -12.90 -1.55 2.91
C THR A 16 -12.87 -2.94 2.28
N THR A 17 -14.04 -3.46 1.94
CA THR A 17 -14.17 -4.77 1.29
C THR A 17 -13.51 -4.78 -0.09
N GLY A 18 -12.75 -5.82 -0.40
CA GLY A 18 -12.18 -6.04 -1.75
C GLY A 18 -10.79 -5.45 -1.96
N LEU A 19 -10.20 -4.77 -0.98
CA LEU A 19 -8.80 -4.36 -1.05
C LEU A 19 -7.87 -5.58 -1.09
N ARG A 20 -7.03 -5.67 -2.13
CA ARG A 20 -6.04 -6.74 -2.30
C ARG A 20 -4.85 -6.27 -3.12
N GLY A 21 -3.65 -6.74 -2.76
CA GLY A 21 -2.42 -6.44 -3.48
C GLY A 21 -1.85 -5.05 -3.16
N PHE A 22 -1.39 -4.33 -4.20
CA PHE A 22 -0.82 -2.99 -4.04
C PHE A 22 -1.91 -1.94 -3.89
N ILE A 23 -1.83 -1.13 -2.84
CA ILE A 23 -2.78 -0.06 -2.55
C ILE A 23 -1.98 1.20 -2.26
N GLY A 24 -2.18 2.25 -3.06
CA GLY A 24 -1.65 3.58 -2.77
C GLY A 24 -2.54 4.31 -1.78
N ILE A 25 -1.97 4.98 -0.79
CA ILE A 25 -2.72 5.78 0.19
C ILE A 25 -2.06 7.15 0.29
N ASP A 26 -2.80 8.18 -0.11
CA ASP A 26 -2.36 9.56 -0.02
C ASP A 26 -2.92 10.16 1.27
N PHE A 27 -2.04 10.76 2.07
CA PHE A 27 -2.40 11.31 3.37
C PHE A 27 -1.60 12.56 3.71
N ILE A 28 -2.14 13.36 4.62
CA ILE A 28 -1.45 14.51 5.22
C ILE A 28 -1.12 14.15 6.68
N LEU A 29 0.15 14.27 7.05
CA LEU A 29 0.61 14.22 8.44
C LEU A 29 0.52 15.63 9.04
N LYS A 30 -0.29 15.78 10.08
CA LYS A 30 -0.45 17.03 10.82
C LYS A 30 0.65 17.18 11.87
N GLU A 31 0.85 18.40 12.36
CA GLU A 31 1.87 18.73 13.38
C GLU A 31 1.72 17.92 14.68
N ASN A 32 0.48 17.59 15.06
CA ASN A 32 0.17 16.75 16.22
C ASN A 32 0.29 15.24 15.95
N SER A 33 1.00 14.84 14.88
CA SER A 33 1.15 13.46 14.42
C SER A 33 -0.15 12.75 14.01
N GLN A 34 -1.27 13.47 13.92
CA GLN A 34 -2.49 12.91 13.34
C GLN A 34 -2.37 12.79 11.84
N ILE A 35 -3.05 11.79 11.28
CA ILE A 35 -3.04 11.51 9.86
C ILE A 35 -4.44 11.74 9.30
N SER A 36 -4.53 12.48 8.21
CA SER A 36 -5.78 12.63 7.44
C SER A 36 -5.63 11.97 6.09
N ILE A 37 -6.45 10.96 5.85
CA ILE A 37 -6.50 10.24 4.57
C ILE A 37 -7.18 11.14 3.54
N ILE A 38 -6.55 11.29 2.38
CA ILE A 38 -7.07 12.07 1.26
C ILE A 38 -7.64 11.14 0.20
N GLU A 39 -6.88 10.10 -0.16
CA GLU A 39 -7.27 9.16 -1.22
C GLU A 39 -6.76 7.76 -0.93
N ILE A 40 -7.55 6.76 -1.31
CA ILE A 40 -7.17 5.35 -1.33
C ILE A 40 -7.26 4.90 -2.78
N ASN A 41 -6.12 4.52 -3.35
CA ASN A 41 -5.97 4.04 -4.72
C ASN A 41 -5.82 2.51 -4.70
N PRO A 42 -6.88 1.72 -4.94
CA PRO A 42 -6.81 0.26 -5.02
C PRO A 42 -6.20 -0.21 -6.37
N ARG A 43 -5.10 0.42 -6.78
CA ARG A 43 -4.37 0.22 -8.04
C ARG A 43 -2.94 0.71 -7.88
N LEU A 44 -2.11 0.42 -8.87
CA LEU A 44 -0.78 1.01 -8.96
C LEU A 44 -0.86 2.55 -9.06
N THR A 45 0.05 3.21 -8.36
CA THR A 45 0.27 4.67 -8.42
C THR A 45 1.71 4.95 -8.86
N CYS A 46 2.02 6.20 -9.21
CA CYS A 46 3.35 6.57 -9.72
C CYS A 46 4.50 6.21 -8.75
N SER A 47 4.24 6.14 -7.44
CA SER A 47 5.24 5.73 -6.43
C SER A 47 5.73 4.29 -6.63
N TYR A 48 4.98 3.46 -7.36
CA TYR A 48 5.41 2.12 -7.79
C TYR A 48 6.76 2.15 -8.50
N ILE A 49 7.02 3.14 -9.37
CA ILE A 49 8.29 3.21 -10.12
C ILE A 49 9.48 3.36 -9.17
N GLY A 50 9.33 4.20 -8.13
CA GLY A 50 10.36 4.39 -7.10
C GLY A 50 10.55 3.13 -6.27
N LEU A 51 9.45 2.54 -5.78
CA LEU A 51 9.47 1.30 -5.00
C LEU A 51 10.08 0.13 -5.78
N SER A 52 9.76 0.00 -7.06
CA SER A 52 10.30 -1.05 -7.92
C SER A 52 11.79 -0.91 -8.17
N LYS A 53 12.34 0.31 -8.15
CA LYS A 53 13.78 0.55 -8.26
C LYS A 53 14.51 0.36 -6.92
N TYR A 54 13.84 0.67 -5.82
CA TYR A 54 14.38 0.54 -4.47
C TYR A 54 14.45 -0.94 -4.01
N ASN A 55 13.41 -1.71 -4.33
CA ASN A 55 13.35 -3.13 -4.00
C ASN A 55 14.38 -3.92 -4.80
N LYS A 56 15.08 -4.84 -4.13
CA LYS A 56 16.07 -5.72 -4.75
C LYS A 56 15.46 -6.86 -5.59
N ASP A 57 14.18 -7.16 -5.36
CA ASP A 57 13.45 -8.18 -6.10
C ASP A 57 12.31 -7.57 -6.92
N ASN A 58 11.81 -8.33 -7.90
CA ASN A 58 10.74 -7.89 -8.78
C ASN A 58 9.46 -7.57 -8.01
N THR A 59 9.13 -6.27 -7.91
CA THR A 59 7.98 -5.80 -7.14
C THR A 59 6.65 -6.24 -7.76
N ALA A 60 6.55 -6.36 -9.09
CA ALA A 60 5.37 -6.90 -9.75
C ALA A 60 5.13 -8.36 -9.34
N VAL A 61 6.18 -9.18 -9.26
CA VAL A 61 6.08 -10.58 -8.80
C VAL A 61 5.62 -10.65 -7.35
N LYS A 62 6.11 -9.79 -6.46
CA LYS A 62 5.63 -9.72 -5.07
C LYS A 62 4.14 -9.41 -4.99
N ILE A 63 3.67 -8.44 -5.79
CA ILE A 63 2.26 -8.07 -5.87
C ILE A 63 1.45 -9.27 -6.36
N LEU A 64 1.86 -9.90 -7.46
CA LEU A 64 1.18 -11.06 -8.04
C LEU A 64 1.13 -12.26 -7.10
N ASN A 65 2.21 -12.53 -6.38
CA ASN A 65 2.25 -13.60 -5.38
C ASN A 65 1.30 -13.35 -4.19
N SER A 66 0.95 -12.09 -3.88
CA SER A 66 -0.09 -11.78 -2.88
C SER A 66 -1.50 -12.20 -3.32
N PHE A 67 -1.68 -12.47 -4.61
CA PHE A 67 -2.91 -13.05 -5.15
C PHE A 67 -2.93 -14.59 -5.11
N GLU A 68 -1.86 -15.22 -4.59
CA GLU A 68 -1.67 -16.68 -4.59
C GLU A 68 -1.72 -17.29 -6.01
N ILE A 69 -1.40 -16.48 -7.03
CA ILE A 69 -1.36 -16.97 -8.41
C ILE A 69 -0.10 -17.82 -8.57
N LYS A 70 -0.28 -19.14 -8.59
CA LYS A 70 0.80 -20.11 -8.83
C LYS A 70 1.32 -20.00 -10.26
N ASN A 71 2.63 -20.19 -10.44
CA ASN A 71 3.33 -20.28 -11.74
C ASN A 71 3.41 -19.00 -12.58
N LEU A 72 3.59 -17.83 -11.96
CA LEU A 72 3.75 -16.56 -12.69
C LEU A 72 5.19 -16.24 -13.12
N VAL A 73 6.18 -16.97 -12.60
CA VAL A 73 7.59 -16.92 -12.97
C VAL A 73 8.21 -18.30 -12.77
#